data_AF-A0A8T5H2T2-F1
#
_entry.id   AF-A0A8T5H2T2-F1
#
_cell.length_a   1.000
_cell.length_b   1.000
_cell.length_c   1.000
_cell.angle_alpha   90.00
_cell.angle_beta   90.00
_cell.angle_gamma   90.00
#
_symmetry.space_group_name_H-M   'P 1'
#
loop_
_entity.id
_entity.type
_entity.pdbx_description
1 polymer ?
#
loop_
_entity_poly.entity_id
_entity_poly.type
_entity_poly.pdbx_seq_one_letter_code
_entity_poly.pdbx_strand_id
1 'polypeptide(L)'
;MQKRGAISLSINFIVTVIISLVILALGLVLLGKFIGGAEEIQGNLDHQTDQRLEYLLVDQGKKVALPFHEATIFRDESHTFGVGMLNINEEQSFTINVEPDLLNGEEITDSTITDWLLYNDQPIKLKEQEHHKEPILISIVSDALTGQYQFKVKVTDSSGEQYGNTQRIIVQVK
;
A
#
# COMPACT_ATOMS: atom_id res chain seq x y z
N MET A 1 -27.39 -43.92 45.88
CA MET A 1 -26.18 -43.51 45.13
C MET A 1 -26.57 -42.58 43.98
N GLN A 2 -26.67 -41.27 44.18
CA GLN A 2 -26.90 -40.28 43.12
C GLN A 2 -26.35 -38.91 43.56
N LYS A 3 -25.03 -38.72 43.54
CA LYS A 3 -24.38 -37.39 43.71
C LYS A 3 -23.13 -37.19 42.84
N ARG A 4 -22.78 -38.15 41.96
CA ARG A 4 -21.56 -38.10 41.14
C ARG A 4 -21.76 -37.58 39.71
N GLY A 5 -22.97 -37.67 39.15
CA GLY A 5 -23.25 -37.24 37.77
C GLY A 5 -23.37 -35.72 37.57
N ALA A 6 -23.86 -34.98 38.57
CA ALA A 6 -23.98 -33.52 38.48
C ALA A 6 -22.61 -32.82 38.55
N ILE A 7 -21.68 -33.36 39.34
CA ILE A 7 -20.33 -32.79 39.50
C ILE A 7 -19.51 -32.97 38.21
N SER A 8 -19.62 -34.11 37.52
CA SER A 8 -18.92 -34.34 36.25
C SER A 8 -19.41 -33.42 35.12
N LEU A 9 -20.70 -33.06 35.11
CA LEU A 9 -21.27 -32.17 34.11
C LEU A 9 -20.74 -30.72 34.27
N SER A 10 -20.67 -30.24 35.53
CA SER A 10 -20.15 -28.90 35.84
C SER A 10 -18.64 -28.77 35.58
N ILE A 11 -17.85 -29.83 35.82
CA ILE A 11 -16.41 -29.81 35.54
C ILE A 11 -16.14 -29.68 34.04
N ASN A 12 -16.82 -30.47 33.21
CA ASN A 12 -16.63 -30.41 31.76
C ASN A 12 -17.04 -29.04 31.20
N PHE A 13 -18.12 -28.44 31.74
CA PHE A 13 -18.53 -27.11 31.34
C PHE A 13 -17.49 -26.04 31.69
N ILE A 14 -16.93 -26.08 32.91
CA ILE A 14 -15.88 -25.15 33.35
C ILE A 14 -14.62 -25.30 32.49
N VAL A 15 -14.21 -26.54 32.19
CA VAL A 15 -13.04 -26.81 31.34
C VAL A 15 -13.23 -26.22 29.94
N THR A 16 -14.40 -26.40 29.32
CA THR A 16 -14.71 -25.82 28.01
C THR A 16 -14.64 -24.30 28.04
N VAL A 17 -15.20 -23.65 29.07
CA VAL A 17 -15.16 -22.19 29.20
C VAL A 17 -13.72 -21.68 29.30
N ILE A 18 -12.88 -22.36 30.09
CA ILE A 18 -11.46 -22.00 30.21
C ILE A 18 -10.73 -22.16 28.88
N ILE A 19 -10.96 -23.26 28.16
CA ILE A 19 -10.35 -23.50 26.84
C ILE A 19 -10.80 -22.43 25.84
N SER A 20 -12.08 -22.05 25.82
CA SER A 20 -12.59 -20.99 24.94
C SER A 20 -11.97 -19.63 25.23
N LEU A 21 -11.76 -19.28 26.51
CA LEU A 21 -11.09 -18.03 26.87
C LEU A 21 -9.62 -18.00 26.43
N VAL A 22 -8.91 -19.13 26.57
CA VAL A 22 -7.52 -19.25 26.12
C VAL A 22 -7.42 -19.12 24.60
N ILE A 23 -8.30 -19.78 23.85
CA ILE A 23 -8.34 -19.68 22.38
C ILE A 23 -8.67 -18.25 21.96
N LEU A 24 -9.63 -17.59 22.62
CA LEU A 24 -9.97 -16.19 22.34
C LEU A 24 -8.79 -15.25 22.58
N ALA A 25 -8.08 -15.40 23.70
CA ALA A 25 -6.90 -14.60 24.01
C ALA A 25 -5.80 -14.79 22.97
N LEU A 26 -5.55 -16.04 22.55
CA LEU A 26 -4.59 -16.34 21.48
C LEU A 26 -5.03 -15.73 20.13
N GLY A 27 -6.33 -15.80 19.81
CA GLY A 27 -6.89 -15.18 18.60
C GLY A 27 -6.70 -13.66 18.57
N LEU A 28 -6.91 -12.98 19.71
CA LEU A 28 -6.67 -11.53 19.83
C LEU A 28 -5.18 -11.17 19.69
N VAL A 29 -4.28 -11.97 20.28
CA VAL A 29 -2.83 -11.77 20.13
C VAL A 29 -2.40 -11.96 18.66
N LEU A 30 -2.98 -12.94 17.96
CA LEU A 30 -2.71 -13.15 16.54
C LEU A 30 -3.26 -12.00 15.69
N LEU A 31 -4.49 -11.54 15.94
CA LEU A 31 -5.06 -10.36 15.27
C LEU A 31 -4.18 -9.12 15.47
N GLY A 32 -3.68 -8.88 16.69
CA GLY A 32 -2.76 -7.78 16.95
C GLY A 32 -1.46 -7.86 16.16
N LYS A 33 -0.93 -9.08 15.94
CA LYS A 33 0.25 -9.31 15.09
C LYS A 33 -0.04 -9.12 13.59
N PHE A 34 -1.23 -9.50 13.11
CA PHE A 34 -1.63 -9.29 11.72
C PHE A 34 -1.90 -7.81 11.41
N ILE A 35 -2.51 -7.07 12.34
CA ILE A 35 -2.78 -5.64 12.17
C ILE A 35 -1.49 -4.82 12.26
N GLY A 36 -0.58 -5.16 13.18
CA GLY A 36 0.73 -4.49 13.28
C GLY A 36 1.69 -4.76 12.12
N GLY A 37 1.52 -5.86 11.38
CA GLY A 37 2.29 -6.14 10.17
C GLY A 37 1.85 -5.34 8.93
N ALA A 38 0.63 -4.80 8.94
CA ALA A 38 0.13 -3.92 7.87
C ALA A 38 0.58 -2.45 8.04
N GLU A 39 0.92 -2.03 9.26
CA GLU A 39 1.56 -0.73 9.53
C GLU A 39 3.04 -0.68 9.09
N GLU A 40 3.63 -1.83 8.74
CA GLU A 40 5.01 -1.94 8.23
C GLU A 40 5.03 -2.10 6.70
N ILE A 41 4.16 -1.39 5.98
CA ILE A 41 4.50 -0.95 4.61
C ILE A 41 5.47 0.23 4.75
N GLN A 42 6.57 0.05 5.48
CA GLN A 42 7.76 0.86 5.31
C GLN A 42 8.46 0.28 4.08
N GLY A 43 7.94 0.61 2.91
CA GLY A 43 8.70 0.51 1.68
C GLY A 43 9.93 1.39 1.87
N ASN A 44 11.06 0.80 2.26
CA ASN A 44 12.35 1.49 2.26
C ASN A 44 12.60 1.89 0.81
N LEU A 45 12.31 3.15 0.50
CA LEU A 45 12.73 3.72 -0.77
C LEU A 45 14.25 3.60 -0.82
N ASP A 46 14.75 3.12 -1.95
CA ASP A 46 16.19 3.05 -2.13
C ASP A 46 16.79 4.45 -1.97
N HIS A 47 17.94 4.55 -1.31
CA HIS A 47 18.60 5.84 -1.04
C HIS A 47 18.75 6.73 -2.28
N GLN A 48 18.91 6.14 -3.46
CA GLN A 48 18.99 6.87 -4.73
C GLN A 48 17.65 7.52 -5.12
N THR A 49 16.54 6.80 -4.94
CA THR A 49 15.19 7.31 -5.16
C THR A 49 14.89 8.45 -4.19
N ASP A 50 15.25 8.28 -2.92
CA ASP A 50 15.06 9.31 -1.88
C ASP A 50 15.81 10.60 -2.16
N GLN A 51 17.10 10.48 -2.53
CA GLN A 51 17.93 11.62 -2.91
C GLN A 51 17.39 12.30 -4.16
N ARG A 52 16.89 11.52 -5.13
CA ARG A 52 16.35 12.09 -6.35
C ARG A 52 15.01 12.79 -6.11
N LEU A 53 14.16 12.23 -5.26
CA LEU A 53 12.93 12.89 -4.81
C LEU A 53 13.24 14.20 -4.11
N GLU A 54 14.20 14.20 -3.17
CA GLU A 54 14.64 15.42 -2.47
C GLU A 54 15.02 16.53 -3.45
N TYR A 55 15.89 16.21 -4.41
CA TYR A 55 16.33 17.17 -5.42
C TYR A 55 15.16 17.67 -6.30
N LEU A 56 14.24 16.79 -6.70
CA LEU A 56 13.12 17.18 -7.56
C LEU A 56 12.08 18.05 -6.83
N LEU A 57 11.79 17.74 -5.56
CA LEU A 57 10.80 18.47 -4.78
C LEU A 57 11.40 19.76 -4.23
N VAL A 58 12.53 19.70 -3.53
CA VAL A 58 13.11 20.84 -2.82
C VAL A 58 13.93 21.74 -3.75
N ASP A 59 14.87 21.17 -4.51
CA ASP A 59 15.78 22.00 -5.33
C ASP A 59 15.12 22.49 -6.64
N GLN A 60 14.22 21.69 -7.22
CA GLN A 60 13.51 22.07 -8.45
C GLN A 60 12.10 22.60 -8.24
N GLY A 61 11.56 22.54 -7.01
CA GLY A 61 10.22 23.04 -6.69
C GLY A 61 9.08 22.30 -7.40
N LYS A 62 9.26 21.03 -7.78
CA LYS A 62 8.19 20.26 -8.43
C LYS A 62 7.12 19.90 -7.40
N LYS A 63 5.85 20.17 -7.75
CA LYS A 63 4.71 19.83 -6.88
C LYS A 63 4.52 18.32 -6.69
N VAL A 64 4.73 17.55 -7.76
CA VAL A 64 4.66 16.08 -7.75
C VAL A 64 5.81 15.54 -8.59
N ALA A 65 6.47 14.49 -8.11
CA ALA A 65 7.62 13.87 -8.78
C ALA A 65 7.59 12.35 -8.63
N LEU A 66 8.03 11.63 -9.66
CA LEU A 66 8.24 10.18 -9.62
C LEU A 66 9.56 9.85 -10.34
N PRO A 67 10.68 9.75 -9.61
CA PRO A 67 11.93 9.33 -10.18
C PRO A 67 11.90 7.82 -10.44
N PHE A 68 12.61 7.39 -11.49
CA PHE A 68 12.68 5.99 -11.91
C PHE A 68 11.30 5.39 -12.18
N HIS A 69 10.63 5.94 -13.19
CA HIS A 69 9.27 5.55 -13.55
C HIS A 69 9.18 4.26 -14.38
N GLU A 70 10.29 3.57 -14.60
CA GLU A 70 10.34 2.33 -15.38
C GLU A 70 11.14 1.26 -14.63
N ALA A 71 10.60 0.06 -14.52
CA ALA A 71 11.30 -1.11 -13.99
C ALA A 71 10.95 -2.38 -14.76
N THR A 72 11.90 -3.31 -14.83
CA THR A 72 11.64 -4.69 -15.25
C THR A 72 11.47 -5.54 -14.00
N ILE A 73 10.33 -6.22 -13.87
CA ILE A 73 9.98 -7.05 -12.70
C ILE A 73 9.70 -8.46 -13.21
N PHE A 74 10.27 -9.46 -12.55
CA PHE A 74 9.96 -10.86 -12.86
C PHE A 74 8.68 -11.30 -12.14
N ARG A 75 8.07 -12.37 -12.61
CA ARG A 75 6.93 -12.98 -11.91
C ARG A 75 7.32 -13.42 -10.50
N ASP A 76 6.40 -13.28 -9.57
CA ASP A 76 6.58 -13.48 -8.12
C ASP A 76 7.59 -12.52 -7.47
N GLU A 77 8.03 -11.47 -8.19
CA GLU A 77 8.81 -10.38 -7.63
C GLU A 77 7.95 -9.12 -7.46
N SER A 78 8.48 -8.20 -6.66
CA SER A 78 7.89 -6.89 -6.45
C SER A 78 8.93 -5.79 -6.58
N HIS A 79 8.46 -4.60 -6.93
CA HIS A 79 9.28 -3.40 -6.99
C HIS A 79 8.57 -2.23 -6.37
N THR A 80 9.33 -1.38 -5.67
CA THR A 80 8.79 -0.19 -5.00
C THR A 80 9.17 1.05 -5.79
N PHE A 81 8.17 1.80 -6.24
CA PHE A 81 8.32 3.11 -6.84
C PHE A 81 8.11 4.20 -5.79
N GLY A 82 8.88 5.28 -5.83
CA GLY A 82 8.67 6.42 -4.93
C GLY A 82 7.93 7.55 -5.63
N VAL A 83 6.79 7.98 -5.09
CA VAL A 83 6.13 9.23 -5.49
C VAL A 83 6.37 10.29 -4.43
N GLY A 84 6.78 11.47 -4.86
CA GLY A 84 6.96 12.64 -4.02
C GLY A 84 5.92 13.69 -4.29
N MET A 85 5.51 14.39 -3.24
CA MET A 85 4.67 15.58 -3.34
C MET A 85 5.20 16.69 -2.44
N LEU A 86 5.12 17.93 -2.93
CA LEU A 86 5.46 19.15 -2.21
C LEU A 86 4.21 20.01 -2.12
N ASN A 87 3.82 20.38 -0.91
CA ASN A 87 2.74 21.34 -0.72
C ASN A 87 3.26 22.78 -0.88
N ILE A 88 2.82 23.47 -1.93
CA ILE A 88 3.18 24.87 -2.16
C ILE A 88 2.08 25.85 -1.73
N ASN A 89 0.96 25.35 -1.23
CA ASN A 89 -0.15 26.15 -0.73
C ASN A 89 -0.21 26.04 0.81
N GLU A 90 -1.24 26.63 1.41
CA GLU A 90 -1.54 26.47 2.83
C GLU A 90 -1.74 24.99 3.22
N GLU A 91 -1.77 24.72 4.53
CA GLU A 91 -1.95 23.37 5.09
C GLU A 91 -3.19 22.69 4.51
N GLN A 92 -2.99 21.54 3.84
CA GLN A 92 -4.05 20.79 3.19
C GLN A 92 -3.72 19.29 3.16
N SER A 93 -4.73 18.48 2.85
CA SER A 93 -4.58 17.03 2.70
C SER A 93 -4.48 16.64 1.23
N PHE A 94 -3.69 15.61 0.97
CA PHE A 94 -3.49 15.05 -0.36
C PHE A 94 -3.82 13.56 -0.38
N THR A 95 -4.37 13.08 -1.49
CA THR A 95 -4.62 11.66 -1.70
C THR A 95 -3.94 11.22 -2.98
N ILE A 96 -3.30 10.04 -2.93
CA ILE A 96 -2.67 9.41 -4.09
C ILE A 96 -3.66 8.40 -4.66
N ASN A 97 -3.87 8.45 -5.96
CA ASN A 97 -4.67 7.49 -6.69
C ASN A 97 -3.81 6.86 -7.76
N VAL A 98 -3.68 5.53 -7.72
CA VAL A 98 -2.94 4.75 -8.72
C VAL A 98 -3.92 3.89 -9.49
N GLU A 99 -3.99 4.09 -10.80
CA GLU A 99 -4.93 3.39 -11.67
C GLU A 99 -4.14 2.74 -12.83
N PRO A 100 -4.51 1.52 -13.26
CA PRO A 100 -4.00 0.97 -14.52
C PRO A 100 -4.27 1.93 -15.68
N ASP A 101 -3.31 2.08 -16.57
CA ASP A 101 -3.41 2.90 -17.76
C ASP A 101 -3.34 2.06 -19.04
N LEU A 102 -4.04 2.50 -20.07
CA LEU A 102 -4.04 1.86 -21.37
C LEU A 102 -2.66 2.01 -22.01
N LEU A 103 -2.06 0.89 -22.38
CA LEU A 103 -0.88 0.89 -23.24
C LEU A 103 -1.33 1.00 -24.69
N ASN A 104 -0.94 2.10 -25.34
CA ASN A 104 -1.20 2.33 -26.77
C ASN A 104 -2.70 2.27 -27.18
N GLY A 105 -3.63 2.42 -26.23
CA GLY A 105 -5.07 2.36 -26.50
C GLY A 105 -5.66 0.95 -26.53
N GLU A 106 -4.89 -0.09 -26.23
CA GLU A 106 -5.41 -1.44 -25.97
C GLU A 106 -5.75 -1.57 -24.48
N GLU A 107 -6.97 -2.04 -24.18
CA GLU A 107 -7.38 -2.36 -22.82
C GLU A 107 -6.53 -3.51 -22.30
N ILE A 108 -5.83 -3.27 -21.19
CA ILE A 108 -5.17 -4.35 -20.49
C ILE A 108 -6.29 -5.25 -19.96
N THR A 109 -6.39 -6.44 -20.55
CA THR A 109 -7.55 -7.34 -20.39
C THR A 109 -7.53 -8.12 -19.08
N ASP A 110 -6.49 -7.89 -18.26
CA ASP A 110 -6.29 -8.58 -17.01
C ASP A 110 -6.87 -7.73 -15.86
N SER A 111 -8.09 -8.09 -15.45
CA SER A 111 -8.79 -7.45 -14.35
C SER A 111 -8.11 -7.62 -12.99
N THR A 112 -7.04 -8.43 -12.90
CA THR A 112 -6.28 -8.66 -11.66
C THR A 112 -5.14 -7.67 -11.44
N ILE A 113 -4.85 -6.78 -12.40
CA ILE A 113 -3.73 -5.82 -12.30
C ILE A 113 -3.88 -4.86 -11.13
N THR A 114 -5.12 -4.54 -10.74
CA THR A 114 -5.37 -3.72 -9.55
C THR A 114 -4.90 -4.39 -8.27
N ASP A 115 -4.86 -5.73 -8.23
CA ASP A 115 -4.43 -6.50 -7.06
C ASP A 115 -2.90 -6.50 -6.91
N TRP A 116 -2.16 -6.10 -7.95
CA TRP A 116 -0.70 -5.96 -7.91
C TRP A 116 -0.27 -4.71 -7.16
N LEU A 117 -1.17 -3.74 -7.00
CA LEU A 117 -0.88 -2.43 -6.44
C LEU A 117 -1.09 -2.42 -4.94
N LEU A 118 -0.06 -2.02 -4.21
CA LEU A 118 -0.13 -1.73 -2.79
C LEU A 118 0.44 -0.34 -2.54
N TYR A 119 -0.42 0.58 -2.10
CA TYR A 119 -0.05 1.95 -1.77
C TYR A 119 -1.00 2.50 -0.70
N ASN A 120 -0.62 3.60 -0.07
CA ASN A 120 -1.45 4.30 0.89
C ASN A 120 -2.42 5.26 0.18
N ASP A 121 -3.71 4.95 0.26
CA ASP A 121 -4.79 5.77 -0.29
C ASP A 121 -5.37 6.76 0.74
N GLN A 122 -4.83 6.79 1.96
CA GLN A 122 -5.33 7.66 3.00
C GLN A 122 -4.89 9.11 2.78
N PRO A 123 -5.70 10.10 3.20
CA PRO A 123 -5.32 11.51 3.10
C PRO A 123 -4.06 11.82 3.92
N ILE A 124 -3.03 12.33 3.26
CA ILE A 124 -1.76 12.76 3.85
C ILE A 124 -1.83 14.27 4.06
N LYS A 125 -1.73 14.71 5.31
CA LYS A 125 -1.78 16.12 5.67
C LYS A 125 -0.39 16.74 5.64
N LEU A 126 -0.20 17.80 4.86
CA LEU A 126 1.08 18.50 4.73
C LEU A 126 0.93 19.99 4.98
N LYS A 127 1.87 20.57 5.73
CA LYS A 127 1.99 22.02 5.93
C LYS A 127 2.50 22.70 4.67
N GLU A 128 2.41 24.02 4.64
CA GLU A 128 3.03 24.83 3.58
C GLU A 128 4.55 24.57 3.53
N GLN A 129 5.08 24.35 2.32
CA GLN A 129 6.45 23.96 2.01
C GLN A 129 6.91 22.60 2.57
N GLU A 130 5.99 21.82 3.15
CA GLU A 130 6.29 20.46 3.56
C GLU A 130 6.22 19.52 2.34
N HIS A 131 7.15 18.57 2.29
CA HIS A 131 7.16 17.54 1.27
C HIS A 131 7.05 16.16 1.90
N HIS A 132 6.48 15.23 1.14
CA HIS A 132 6.28 13.85 1.56
C HIS A 132 6.61 12.90 0.43
N LYS A 133 7.07 11.71 0.79
CA LYS A 133 7.47 10.65 -0.13
C LYS A 133 6.68 9.41 0.23
N GLU A 134 5.92 8.89 -0.72
CA GLU A 134 5.11 7.70 -0.53
C GLU A 134 5.63 6.56 -1.43
N PRO A 135 5.85 5.37 -0.88
CA PRO A 135 6.13 4.19 -1.68
C PRO A 135 4.86 3.64 -2.34
N ILE A 136 4.98 3.22 -3.59
CA ILE A 136 3.99 2.46 -4.34
C ILE A 136 4.63 1.11 -4.68
N LEU A 137 4.16 0.05 -4.04
CA LEU A 137 4.64 -1.30 -4.30
C LEU A 137 3.81 -1.93 -5.42
N ILE A 138 4.49 -2.50 -6.41
CA ILE A 138 3.87 -3.28 -7.48
C ILE A 138 4.40 -4.71 -7.36
N SER A 139 3.50 -5.67 -7.10
CA SER A 139 3.82 -7.09 -6.93
C SER A 139 3.20 -7.93 -8.05
N ILE A 140 4.04 -8.61 -8.83
CA ILE A 140 3.60 -9.37 -10.00
C ILE A 140 3.34 -10.81 -9.62
N VAL A 141 2.14 -11.31 -9.89
CA VAL A 141 1.74 -12.70 -9.63
C VAL A 141 2.34 -13.69 -10.64
N SER A 142 2.52 -14.95 -10.24
CA SER A 142 3.10 -16.04 -11.05
C SER A 142 2.45 -16.29 -12.43
N ASP A 143 1.17 -15.97 -12.58
CA ASP A 143 0.38 -16.18 -13.80
C ASP A 143 0.26 -14.93 -14.68
N ALA A 144 0.86 -13.81 -14.27
CA ALA A 144 0.88 -12.58 -15.04
C ALA A 144 1.49 -12.80 -16.43
N LEU A 145 0.83 -12.26 -17.44
CA LEU A 145 1.34 -12.30 -18.81
C LEU A 145 2.61 -11.46 -18.93
N THR A 146 3.56 -11.95 -19.73
CA THR A 146 4.75 -11.18 -20.08
C THR A 146 4.33 -10.01 -20.98
N GLY A 147 4.77 -8.80 -20.65
CA GLY A 147 4.35 -7.61 -21.36
C GLY A 147 4.73 -6.33 -20.65
N GLN A 148 4.44 -5.22 -21.30
CA GLN A 148 4.52 -3.91 -20.68
C GLN A 148 3.18 -3.61 -20.00
N TYR A 149 3.23 -3.02 -18.82
CA TYR A 149 2.10 -2.55 -18.04
C TYR A 149 2.34 -1.09 -17.66
N GLN A 150 1.29 -0.28 -17.63
CA GLN A 150 1.40 1.14 -17.30
C GLN A 150 0.40 1.49 -16.21
N PHE A 151 0.83 2.34 -15.28
CA PHE A 151 0.00 2.83 -14.18
C PHE A 151 0.05 4.36 -14.15
N LYS A 152 -1.11 5.00 -14.06
CA LYS A 152 -1.24 6.44 -13.84
C LYS A 152 -1.25 6.71 -12.35
N VAL A 153 -0.39 7.61 -11.90
CA VAL A 153 -0.39 8.13 -10.54
C VAL A 153 -0.89 9.56 -10.56
N LYS A 154 -1.99 9.83 -9.87
CA LYS A 154 -2.59 11.15 -9.70
C LYS A 154 -2.58 11.51 -8.23
N VAL A 155 -2.17 12.73 -7.92
CA VAL A 155 -2.34 13.31 -6.59
C VAL A 155 -3.52 14.26 -6.65
N THR A 156 -4.43 14.18 -5.70
CA THR A 156 -5.57 15.10 -5.55
C THR A 156 -5.46 15.86 -4.24
N ASP A 157 -5.91 17.11 -4.23
CA ASP A 157 -5.99 17.93 -3.02
C ASP A 157 -7.27 17.65 -2.21
N SER A 158 -7.48 18.40 -1.12
CA SER A 158 -8.66 18.28 -0.26
C SER A 158 -9.98 18.63 -0.94
N SER A 159 -9.94 19.34 -2.07
CA SER A 159 -11.11 19.66 -2.89
C SER A 159 -11.43 18.56 -3.90
N GLY A 160 -10.55 17.55 -4.02
CA GLY A 160 -10.62 16.49 -5.02
C GLY A 160 -10.10 16.92 -6.39
N GLU A 161 -9.49 18.11 -6.50
CA GLU A 161 -8.89 18.58 -7.74
C GLU A 161 -7.48 17.97 -7.91
N GLN A 162 -7.08 17.77 -9.16
CA GLN A 162 -5.75 17.21 -9.43
C GLN A 162 -4.66 18.20 -9.02
N TYR A 163 -3.79 17.76 -8.12
CA TYR A 163 -2.63 18.50 -7.67
C TYR A 163 -1.38 18.11 -8.47
N GLY A 164 -0.87 19.05 -9.27
CA GLY A 164 0.31 18.83 -10.12
C GLY A 164 0.02 17.99 -11.36
N ASN A 165 1.07 17.44 -11.97
CA ASN A 165 0.98 16.63 -13.18
C ASN A 165 0.81 15.13 -12.84
N THR A 166 0.04 14.44 -13.68
CA THR A 166 -0.07 12.97 -13.65
C THR A 166 1.29 12.35 -13.95
N GLN A 167 1.74 11.44 -13.08
CA GLN A 167 2.93 10.62 -13.32
C GLN A 167 2.50 9.28 -13.92
N ARG A 168 3.43 8.61 -14.59
CA ARG A 168 3.17 7.30 -15.19
C ARG A 168 4.28 6.35 -14.80
N ILE A 169 3.92 5.21 -14.23
CA ILE A 169 4.84 4.10 -13.96
C ILE A 169 4.72 3.10 -15.11
N ILE A 170 5.84 2.58 -15.59
CA ILE A 170 5.94 1.56 -16.62
C ILE A 170 6.60 0.33 -15.99
N VAL A 171 5.94 -0.80 -16.08
CA VAL A 171 6.44 -2.09 -15.58
C VAL A 171 6.59 -3.04 -16.75
N GLN A 172 7.79 -3.55 -16.96
CA GLN A 172 8.06 -4.60 -17.93
C GLN A 172 8.07 -5.93 -17.20
N VAL A 173 7.02 -6.74 -17.37
CA VAL A 173 6.92 -8.08 -16.78
C VAL A 173 7.67 -9.06 -17.66
N LYS A 174 8.61 -9.81 -17.06
CA LYS A 174 9.37 -10.87 -17.75
C LYS A 174 9.14 -12.24 -17.15
#